data_AF-A0A127F8L2-F1
#
_entry.id   AF-A0A127F8L2-F1
#
_cell.length_a   1.000
_cell.length_b   1.000
_cell.length_c   1.000
_cell.angle_alpha   90.00
_cell.angle_beta   90.00
_cell.angle_gamma   90.00
#
_symmetry.space_group_name_H-M   'P 1'
#
loop_
_entity.id
_entity.type
_entity.pdbx_description
1 polymer ?
#
loop_
_entity_poly.entity_id
_entity_poly.type
_entity_poly.pdbx_seq_one_letter_code
_entity_poly.pdbx_strand_id
1 'polypeptide(L)'
;MKIRVNPAADFPGSRPTGVVPAAGVADHPIHRRQITAKYVDSPATPWSDRVFSVKKTVQKKPRQRSASKSTCPWVKLSSTGSSLNTEDFLTFRVTRLSNAMRTNLTKPYLAQFGLSLPEWRLLALVARFSPLRFSEATLRSGMDKGQVSRTLRVMAERGLTKMKTIRPAGSRAREALAAPVMVSVTAKGQALYKSVLPVARKRQAEILLTLSESERKAFYSILDKLFAVAGGDTEDEVE
;
A
#
# COMPACT_ATOMS: atom_id res chain seq x y z
N MET A 1 -2.16 3.69 63.34
CA MET A 1 -1.41 3.40 64.59
C MET A 1 -0.36 2.34 64.26
N LYS A 2 0.93 2.74 64.33
CA LYS A 2 2.20 1.96 64.25
C LYS A 2 2.41 1.12 62.98
N ILE A 3 3.16 1.56 61.96
CA ILE A 3 4.63 1.79 61.87
C ILE A 3 5.46 0.55 62.26
N ARG A 4 6.12 -0.05 61.27
CA ARG A 4 7.51 -0.50 61.40
C ARG A 4 8.23 -0.38 60.06
N VAL A 5 9.38 0.27 60.12
CA VAL A 5 10.30 0.67 59.06
C VAL A 5 11.63 -0.06 59.30
N ASN A 6 12.48 -0.04 58.28
CA ASN A 6 13.97 -0.11 58.28
C ASN A 6 14.64 -1.49 58.10
N PRO A 7 15.92 -1.56 57.66
CA PRO A 7 16.80 -0.47 57.16
C PRO A 7 17.64 -0.80 55.90
N ALA A 8 18.31 0.26 55.44
CA ALA A 8 19.33 0.37 54.41
C ALA A 8 20.62 -0.47 54.64
N ALA A 9 21.38 -0.66 53.56
CA ALA A 9 22.84 -0.77 53.60
C ALA A 9 23.43 0.17 52.54
N ASP A 10 24.42 0.93 52.96
CA ASP A 10 25.07 2.05 52.30
C ASP A 10 26.59 1.88 52.46
N PHE A 11 27.35 2.64 51.66
CA PHE A 11 28.80 2.95 51.74
C PHE A 11 29.86 1.95 51.19
N PRO A 12 31.11 2.42 50.92
CA PRO A 12 31.64 3.74 50.46
C PRO A 12 32.68 3.63 49.30
N GLY A 13 32.95 4.70 48.52
CA GLY A 13 34.18 5.55 48.60
C GLY A 13 35.38 4.96 47.81
N SER A 14 36.31 5.65 47.14
CA SER A 14 36.65 7.05 46.92
C SER A 14 37.74 7.11 45.81
N ARG A 15 37.79 8.20 45.03
CA ARG A 15 38.98 8.69 44.26
C ARG A 15 40.12 9.08 45.25
N PRO A 16 41.42 9.26 44.89
CA PRO A 16 41.85 10.29 43.91
C PRO A 16 43.25 10.20 43.20
N THR A 17 43.40 11.08 42.18
CA THR A 17 44.56 11.93 41.76
C THR A 17 45.92 11.38 41.29
N GLY A 18 46.43 12.01 40.21
CA GLY A 18 47.84 12.01 39.75
C GLY A 18 47.94 12.18 38.23
N VAL A 19 47.76 13.38 37.65
CA VAL A 19 48.79 14.39 37.26
C VAL A 19 49.58 14.06 35.97
N VAL A 20 49.57 15.04 35.06
CA VAL A 20 50.14 15.17 33.70
C VAL A 20 51.66 15.48 33.76
N PRO A 21 52.46 15.28 32.68
CA PRO A 21 52.74 16.35 31.68
C PRO A 21 52.75 15.81 30.21
N ALA A 22 52.22 16.48 29.19
CA ALA A 22 52.61 17.71 28.47
C ALA A 22 53.79 17.57 27.48
N ALA A 23 53.48 17.62 26.17
CA ALA A 23 54.26 18.09 24.99
C ALA A 23 53.81 17.26 23.75
N GLY A 24 53.52 17.80 22.57
CA GLY A 24 53.70 19.14 22.02
C GLY A 24 52.79 19.36 20.81
N VAL A 25 52.61 20.64 20.52
CA VAL A 25 51.75 21.23 19.50
C VAL A 25 52.40 21.13 18.12
N ALA A 26 51.62 20.81 17.10
CA ALA A 26 51.84 21.30 15.74
C ALA A 26 50.49 21.57 15.08
N ASP A 27 50.36 22.81 14.63
CA ASP A 27 49.20 23.54 14.18
C ASP A 27 49.30 23.73 12.67
N HIS A 28 48.26 23.44 11.88
CA HIS A 28 47.76 24.29 10.77
C HIS A 28 46.64 23.62 9.93
N PRO A 29 45.80 24.42 9.24
CA PRO A 29 44.35 24.24 9.22
C PRO A 29 43.80 23.91 7.83
N ILE A 30 42.65 23.22 7.75
CA ILE A 30 41.83 23.21 6.52
C ILE A 30 40.33 23.32 6.87
N HIS A 31 39.84 24.56 6.75
CA HIS A 31 38.49 25.01 6.41
C HIS A 31 37.28 24.15 6.76
N ARG A 32 36.62 24.55 7.86
CA ARG A 32 35.20 24.33 8.14
C ARG A 32 34.36 25.09 7.10
N ARG A 33 33.92 24.43 6.02
CA ARG A 33 32.91 25.00 5.13
C ARG A 33 31.55 25.01 5.83
N GLN A 34 31.06 26.21 6.10
CA GLN A 34 29.67 26.48 6.40
C GLN A 34 28.80 25.97 5.24
N ILE A 35 27.87 25.07 5.52
CA ILE A 35 26.78 24.76 4.58
C ILE A 35 25.62 25.66 4.98
N THR A 36 25.61 26.88 4.46
CA THR A 36 24.40 27.70 4.37
C THR A 36 23.62 27.23 3.16
N ALA A 37 22.66 26.31 3.35
CA ALA A 37 21.70 25.97 2.31
C ALA A 37 20.61 27.06 2.30
N LYS A 38 20.78 28.02 1.38
CA LYS A 38 19.75 28.99 1.01
C LYS A 38 18.51 28.22 0.51
N TYR A 39 17.38 28.45 1.16
CA TYR A 39 16.07 28.11 0.63
C TYR A 39 15.85 28.98 -0.62
N VAL A 40 15.89 28.36 -1.79
CA VAL A 40 15.55 28.99 -3.07
C VAL A 40 14.21 28.41 -3.48
N ASP A 41 13.19 29.25 -3.49
CA ASP A 41 11.92 28.98 -4.15
C ASP A 41 12.19 28.65 -5.62
N SER A 42 11.87 27.41 -6.02
CA SER A 42 11.80 27.01 -7.42
C SER A 42 10.43 26.39 -7.70
N PRO A 43 9.70 26.89 -8.72
CA PRO A 43 8.34 26.46 -8.98
C PRO A 43 8.32 25.01 -9.47
N ALA A 44 7.41 24.22 -8.90
CA ALA A 44 7.11 22.88 -9.39
C ALA A 44 6.65 22.94 -10.85
N THR A 45 7.47 22.40 -11.75
CA THR A 45 7.14 22.34 -13.18
C THR A 45 6.03 21.31 -13.41
N PRO A 46 4.94 21.64 -14.11
CA PRO A 46 3.94 20.66 -14.53
C PRO A 46 4.56 19.63 -15.49
N TRP A 47 4.03 18.40 -15.50
CA TRP A 47 4.44 17.31 -16.41
C TRP A 47 4.30 17.64 -17.92
N SER A 48 3.77 18.82 -18.29
CA SER A 48 3.53 19.19 -19.69
C SER A 48 4.78 19.50 -20.52
N ASP A 49 5.94 19.82 -19.94
CA ASP A 49 7.07 20.36 -20.73
C ASP A 49 8.35 19.50 -20.74
N ARG A 50 8.25 18.20 -20.49
CA ARG A 50 9.35 17.27 -20.87
C ARG A 50 9.20 16.85 -22.32
N VAL A 51 9.73 17.70 -23.21
CA VAL A 51 10.08 17.29 -24.58
C VAL A 51 11.19 16.25 -24.48
N PHE A 52 10.81 14.97 -24.53
CA PHE A 52 11.77 13.88 -24.68
C PHE A 52 12.40 14.01 -26.07
N SER A 53 13.70 14.36 -26.11
CA SER A 53 14.50 14.22 -27.33
C SER A 53 14.62 12.74 -27.67
N VAL A 54 13.72 12.28 -28.55
CA VAL A 54 13.72 10.92 -29.11
C VAL A 54 14.86 10.84 -30.10
N LYS A 55 15.92 10.11 -29.77
CA LYS A 55 16.82 9.57 -30.79
C LYS A 55 15.96 8.71 -31.73
N LYS A 56 15.86 9.11 -33.01
CA LYS A 56 15.14 8.37 -34.06
C LYS A 56 15.82 7.02 -34.31
N THR A 57 15.50 6.03 -33.51
CA THR A 57 15.61 4.63 -33.93
C THR A 57 14.35 4.36 -34.75
N VAL A 58 14.53 3.87 -35.99
CA VAL A 58 13.43 3.44 -36.87
C VAL A 58 12.72 2.26 -36.21
N GLN A 59 11.77 2.58 -35.33
CA GLN A 59 10.87 1.64 -34.69
C GLN A 59 9.78 1.31 -35.70
N LYS A 60 9.76 0.06 -36.19
CA LYS A 60 8.61 -0.47 -36.93
C LYS A 60 7.35 -0.20 -36.12
N LYS A 61 6.45 0.60 -36.70
CA LYS A 61 5.12 0.95 -36.17
C LYS A 61 4.52 -0.33 -35.57
N PRO A 62 4.17 -0.38 -34.26
CA PRO A 62 3.55 -1.57 -33.71
C PRO A 62 2.27 -1.78 -34.52
N ARG A 63 2.20 -2.93 -35.21
CA ARG A 63 1.01 -3.35 -35.96
C ARG A 63 -0.16 -3.17 -35.02
N GLN A 64 -1.01 -2.18 -35.31
CA GLN A 64 -2.37 -2.15 -34.80
C GLN A 64 -2.95 -3.50 -35.22
N ARG A 65 -3.01 -4.48 -34.30
CA ARG A 65 -3.81 -5.68 -34.54
C ARG A 65 -5.22 -5.14 -34.63
N SER A 66 -5.69 -4.92 -35.85
CA SER A 66 -7.10 -4.70 -36.14
C SER A 66 -7.86 -5.68 -35.26
N ALA A 67 -8.73 -5.17 -34.40
CA ALA A 67 -9.61 -6.02 -33.61
C ALA A 67 -10.36 -6.89 -34.60
N SER A 68 -9.87 -8.13 -34.78
CA SER A 68 -10.61 -9.15 -35.50
C SER A 68 -11.96 -9.18 -34.83
N LYS A 69 -13.04 -9.11 -35.61
CA LYS A 69 -14.42 -9.26 -35.13
C LYS A 69 -14.54 -10.67 -34.56
N SER A 70 -14.04 -10.86 -33.34
CA SER A 70 -14.18 -12.08 -32.58
C SER A 70 -15.61 -12.07 -32.10
N THR A 71 -16.46 -12.82 -32.78
CA THR A 71 -17.82 -13.11 -32.32
C THR A 71 -17.75 -13.52 -30.86
N CYS A 72 -18.56 -12.90 -30.00
CA CYS A 72 -18.55 -13.21 -28.59
C CYS A 72 -18.98 -14.68 -28.39
N PRO A 73 -18.12 -15.55 -27.83
CA PRO A 73 -18.42 -16.97 -27.68
C PRO A 73 -19.58 -17.23 -26.71
N TRP A 74 -19.95 -16.22 -25.93
CA TRP A 74 -21.04 -16.28 -24.95
C TRP A 74 -22.42 -16.00 -25.54
N VAL A 75 -22.55 -15.69 -26.84
CA VAL A 75 -23.85 -15.38 -27.46
C VAL A 75 -24.73 -16.62 -27.59
N LYS A 76 -24.14 -17.79 -27.86
CA LYS A 76 -24.84 -19.09 -27.94
C LYS A 76 -24.18 -20.09 -26.99
N LEU A 77 -24.48 -19.97 -25.70
CA LEU A 77 -24.02 -20.89 -24.67
C LEU A 77 -24.96 -22.09 -24.54
N SER A 78 -24.43 -23.31 -24.63
CA SER A 78 -25.16 -24.50 -24.20
C SER A 78 -25.19 -24.57 -22.68
N SER A 79 -26.23 -25.21 -22.11
CA SER A 79 -26.35 -25.38 -20.65
C SER A 79 -25.19 -26.16 -20.03
N THR A 80 -24.58 -27.07 -20.79
CA THR A 80 -23.41 -27.86 -20.38
C THR A 80 -22.08 -27.10 -20.60
N GLY A 81 -22.08 -25.99 -21.34
CA GLY A 81 -20.86 -25.22 -21.64
C GLY A 81 -19.92 -25.89 -22.65
N SER A 82 -20.35 -26.95 -23.35
CA SER A 82 -19.53 -27.76 -24.27
C SER A 82 -18.90 -26.98 -25.42
N SER A 83 -19.38 -25.76 -25.71
CA SER A 83 -18.83 -24.87 -26.75
C SER A 83 -17.73 -23.92 -26.24
N LEU A 84 -17.42 -23.92 -24.95
CA LEU A 84 -16.41 -23.04 -24.36
C LEU A 84 -15.02 -23.66 -24.40
N ASN A 85 -14.07 -22.99 -25.08
CA ASN A 85 -12.66 -23.28 -24.88
C ASN A 85 -12.16 -22.62 -23.58
N THR A 86 -11.05 -23.11 -23.04
CA THR A 86 -10.44 -22.56 -21.81
C THR A 86 -10.15 -21.04 -21.91
N GLU A 87 -9.81 -20.55 -23.10
CA GLU A 87 -9.56 -19.13 -23.36
C GLU A 87 -10.83 -18.26 -23.29
N ASP A 88 -11.98 -18.88 -23.50
CA ASP A 88 -13.31 -18.27 -23.46
C ASP A 88 -13.91 -18.30 -22.06
N PHE A 89 -13.28 -19.00 -21.11
CA PHE A 89 -13.72 -19.02 -19.72
C PHE A 89 -13.67 -17.61 -19.11
N LEU A 90 -14.74 -17.26 -18.40
CA LEU A 90 -14.86 -15.97 -17.71
C LEU A 90 -13.67 -15.72 -16.77
N THR A 91 -13.26 -16.74 -15.99
CA THR A 91 -12.14 -16.66 -15.06
C THR A 91 -10.82 -16.34 -15.75
N PHE A 92 -10.56 -16.93 -16.92
CA PHE A 92 -9.37 -16.66 -17.72
C PHE A 92 -9.37 -15.24 -18.27
N ARG A 93 -10.50 -14.81 -18.87
CA ARG A 93 -10.67 -13.46 -19.43
C ARG A 93 -10.52 -12.38 -18.35
N VAL A 94 -11.15 -12.55 -17.19
CA VAL A 94 -11.08 -11.62 -16.04
C VAL A 94 -9.66 -11.58 -15.46
N THR A 95 -9.01 -12.74 -15.27
CA THR A 95 -7.65 -12.80 -14.73
C THR A 95 -6.66 -12.09 -15.66
N ARG A 96 -6.77 -12.32 -16.97
CA ARG A 96 -5.93 -11.67 -17.97
C ARG A 96 -6.13 -10.15 -17.98
N LEU A 97 -7.39 -9.69 -17.91
CA LEU A 97 -7.70 -8.26 -17.81
C LEU A 97 -7.14 -7.65 -16.51
N SER A 98 -7.39 -8.29 -15.37
CA SER A 98 -6.90 -7.84 -14.05
C SER A 98 -5.37 -7.71 -14.02
N ASN A 99 -4.66 -8.70 -14.57
CA ASN A 99 -3.21 -8.67 -14.68
C ASN A 99 -2.69 -7.57 -15.61
N ALA A 100 -3.37 -7.32 -16.74
CA ALA A 100 -3.04 -6.23 -17.65
C ALA A 100 -3.27 -4.86 -16.99
N MET A 101 -4.40 -4.66 -16.30
CA MET A 101 -4.69 -3.43 -15.56
C MET A 101 -3.66 -3.19 -14.46
N ARG A 102 -3.35 -4.22 -13.67
CA ARG A 102 -2.31 -4.15 -12.63
C ARG A 102 -0.97 -3.70 -13.21
N THR A 103 -0.54 -4.30 -14.33
CA THR A 103 0.79 -4.11 -14.89
C THR A 103 0.93 -2.80 -15.65
N ASN A 104 -0.08 -2.46 -16.46
CA ASN A 104 0.00 -1.35 -17.40
C ASN A 104 -0.62 -0.06 -16.87
N LEU A 105 -1.58 -0.14 -15.93
CA LEU A 105 -2.22 1.04 -15.36
C LEU A 105 -1.71 1.31 -13.96
N THR A 106 -1.77 0.32 -13.06
CA THR A 106 -1.59 0.59 -11.64
C THR A 106 -0.12 0.67 -11.20
N LYS A 107 0.70 -0.31 -11.56
CA LYS A 107 2.12 -0.34 -11.17
C LYS A 107 2.90 0.93 -11.59
N PRO A 108 2.75 1.49 -12.81
CA PRO A 108 3.57 2.60 -13.26
C PRO A 108 3.40 3.88 -12.44
N TYR A 109 2.18 4.21 -12.01
CA TYR A 109 1.99 5.40 -11.18
C TYR A 109 2.37 5.15 -9.73
N LEU A 110 2.15 3.95 -9.19
CA LEU A 110 2.52 3.63 -7.81
C LEU A 110 4.05 3.60 -7.59
N ALA A 111 4.81 3.19 -8.61
CA ALA A 111 6.27 3.20 -8.56
C ALA A 111 6.84 4.60 -8.26
N GLN A 112 6.20 5.66 -8.77
CA GLN A 112 6.60 7.06 -8.53
C GLN A 112 6.46 7.47 -7.07
N PHE A 113 5.63 6.77 -6.30
CA PHE A 113 5.41 6.99 -4.87
C PHE A 113 6.09 5.94 -3.99
N GLY A 114 6.87 5.03 -4.58
CA GLY A 114 7.49 3.92 -3.87
C GLY A 114 6.46 3.01 -3.19
N LEU A 115 5.29 2.82 -3.81
CA LEU A 115 4.23 1.96 -3.31
C LEU A 115 4.08 0.71 -4.17
N SER A 116 3.87 -0.42 -3.50
CA SER A 116 3.34 -1.62 -4.12
C SER A 116 1.81 -1.56 -4.20
N LEU A 117 1.22 -2.42 -5.05
CA LEU A 117 -0.23 -2.51 -5.17
C LEU A 117 -0.92 -2.90 -3.85
N PRO A 118 -0.43 -3.90 -3.07
CA PRO A 118 -1.03 -4.22 -1.78
C PRO A 118 -0.96 -3.06 -0.79
N GLU A 119 0.20 -2.39 -0.69
CA GLU A 119 0.35 -1.22 0.17
C GLU A 119 -0.59 -0.10 -0.22
N TRP A 120 -0.78 0.18 -1.52
CA TRP A 120 -1.73 1.19 -1.96
C TRP A 120 -3.17 0.85 -1.58
N ARG A 121 -3.61 -0.40 -1.78
CA ARG A 121 -4.97 -0.83 -1.43
C ARG A 121 -5.22 -0.71 0.07
N LEU A 122 -4.30 -1.21 0.89
CA LEU A 122 -4.45 -1.10 2.34
C LEU A 122 -4.31 0.35 2.81
N LEU A 123 -3.41 1.16 2.23
CA LEU A 123 -3.29 2.58 2.58
C LEU A 123 -4.60 3.32 2.28
N ALA A 124 -5.18 3.08 1.10
CA ALA A 124 -6.44 3.72 0.71
C ALA A 124 -7.62 3.28 1.59
N LEU A 125 -7.68 2.00 1.99
CA LEU A 125 -8.68 1.51 2.93
C LEU A 125 -8.51 2.12 4.32
N VAL A 126 -7.31 2.04 4.88
CA VAL A 126 -7.01 2.58 6.22
C VAL A 126 -7.20 4.09 6.23
N ALA A 127 -6.76 4.83 5.21
CA ALA A 127 -6.95 6.28 5.14
C ALA A 127 -8.43 6.72 5.11
N ARG A 128 -9.34 5.87 4.60
CA ARG A 128 -10.77 6.16 4.53
C ARG A 128 -11.56 5.70 5.76
N PHE A 129 -11.17 4.58 6.35
CA PHE A 129 -11.92 3.91 7.42
C PHE A 129 -11.18 3.87 8.76
N SER A 130 -10.04 4.56 8.89
CA SER A 130 -9.26 4.57 10.13
C SER A 130 -10.01 5.25 11.27
N PRO A 131 -9.96 4.69 12.50
CA PRO A 131 -9.34 3.42 12.85
C PRO A 131 -10.23 2.22 12.47
N LEU A 132 -9.65 1.15 11.92
CA LEU A 132 -10.37 -0.09 11.59
C LEU A 132 -9.72 -1.33 12.20
N ARG A 133 -10.53 -2.38 12.45
CA ARG A 133 -10.04 -3.68 12.91
C ARG A 133 -9.25 -4.38 11.81
N PHE A 134 -8.30 -5.22 12.20
CA PHE A 134 -7.54 -6.04 11.24
C PHE A 134 -8.43 -7.00 10.45
N SER A 135 -9.45 -7.60 11.07
CA SER A 135 -10.45 -8.43 10.40
C SER A 135 -11.20 -7.63 9.33
N GLU A 136 -11.62 -6.41 9.67
CA GLU A 136 -12.29 -5.50 8.74
C GLU A 136 -11.39 -5.13 7.54
N ALA A 137 -10.10 -4.89 7.79
CA ALA A 137 -9.13 -4.64 6.73
C ALA A 137 -8.98 -5.86 5.80
N THR A 138 -9.06 -7.07 6.35
CA THR A 138 -8.99 -8.33 5.60
C THR A 138 -10.22 -8.48 4.72
N LEU A 139 -11.42 -8.41 5.31
CA LEU A 139 -12.69 -8.50 4.62
C LEU A 139 -12.81 -7.47 3.49
N ARG A 140 -12.62 -6.17 3.79
CA ARG A 140 -12.78 -5.09 2.80
C ARG A 140 -11.74 -5.11 1.68
N SER A 141 -10.56 -5.67 1.93
CA SER A 141 -9.49 -5.70 0.93
C SER A 141 -9.61 -6.87 -0.04
N GLY A 142 -10.37 -7.91 0.32
CA GLY A 142 -10.40 -9.18 -0.41
C GLY A 142 -9.02 -9.87 -0.47
N MET A 143 -8.12 -9.52 0.44
CA MET A 143 -6.80 -10.14 0.56
C MET A 143 -6.81 -11.18 1.67
N ASP A 144 -5.98 -12.21 1.55
CA ASP A 144 -5.81 -13.18 2.62
C ASP A 144 -5.15 -12.55 3.86
N LYS A 145 -5.45 -13.15 5.02
CA LYS A 145 -4.95 -12.72 6.34
C LYS A 145 -3.43 -12.55 6.38
N GLY A 146 -2.69 -13.45 5.72
CA GLY A 146 -1.23 -13.45 5.69
C GLY A 146 -0.67 -12.29 4.85
N GLN A 147 -1.28 -11.98 3.71
CA GLN A 147 -0.91 -10.82 2.89
C GLN A 147 -1.23 -9.50 3.59
N VAL A 148 -2.39 -9.37 4.24
CA VAL A 148 -2.75 -8.17 5.01
C VAL A 148 -1.75 -7.95 6.14
N SER A 149 -1.44 -8.98 6.92
CA SER A 149 -0.47 -8.92 8.02
C SER A 149 0.92 -8.49 7.56
N ARG A 150 1.48 -9.15 6.53
CA ARG A 150 2.79 -8.80 5.98
C ARG A 150 2.82 -7.37 5.44
N THR A 151 1.79 -6.95 4.71
CA THR A 151 1.73 -5.62 4.12
C THR A 151 1.60 -4.54 5.19
N LEU A 152 0.74 -4.72 6.20
CA LEU A 152 0.60 -3.76 7.30
C LEU A 152 1.87 -3.64 8.15
N ARG A 153 2.63 -4.73 8.35
CA ARG A 153 3.94 -4.68 9.01
C ARG A 153 4.92 -3.80 8.23
N VAL A 154 5.07 -4.01 6.93
CA VAL A 154 5.93 -3.18 6.06
C VAL A 154 5.49 -1.72 6.08
N MET A 155 4.18 -1.46 6.00
CA MET A 155 3.64 -0.10 6.08
C MET A 155 3.89 0.57 7.44
N ALA A 156 3.83 -0.18 8.53
CA ALA A 156 4.12 0.32 9.88
C ALA A 156 5.60 0.64 10.07
N GLU A 157 6.51 -0.22 9.58
CA GLU A 157 7.95 0.03 9.56
C GLU A 157 8.30 1.30 8.77
N ARG A 158 7.59 1.53 7.65
CA ARG A 158 7.71 2.75 6.85
C ARG A 158 7.01 3.97 7.49
N GLY A 159 6.32 3.78 8.61
CA GLY A 159 5.59 4.82 9.33
C GLY A 159 4.33 5.31 8.61
N LEU A 160 3.74 4.53 7.71
CA LEU A 160 2.51 4.85 6.99
C LEU A 160 1.25 4.48 7.78
N THR A 161 1.31 3.40 8.55
CA THR A 161 0.24 2.93 9.43
C THR A 161 0.76 2.70 10.84
N LYS A 162 -0.16 2.59 11.79
CA LYS A 162 0.08 2.15 13.17
C LYS A 162 -0.85 1.01 13.49
N MET A 163 -0.33 0.02 14.22
CA MET A 163 -1.11 -1.10 14.74
C MET A 163 -1.08 -1.03 16.26
N LYS A 164 -2.25 -1.14 16.89
CA LYS A 164 -2.40 -1.18 18.34
C LYS A 164 -3.24 -2.39 18.74
N THR A 165 -2.67 -3.26 19.58
CA THR A 165 -3.42 -4.35 20.20
C THR A 165 -4.28 -3.79 21.32
N ILE A 166 -5.60 -3.96 21.21
CA ILE A 166 -6.51 -3.64 22.32
C ILE A 166 -6.55 -4.85 23.25
N ARG A 167 -5.94 -4.74 24.44
CA ARG A 167 -6.18 -5.72 25.50
C ARG A 167 -7.47 -5.33 26.24
N PRO A 168 -8.50 -6.19 26.27
CA PRO A 168 -9.62 -5.99 27.18
C PRO A 168 -9.10 -5.98 28.62
N ALA A 169 -9.55 -5.02 29.43
CA ALA A 169 -9.23 -5.03 30.86
C ALA A 169 -9.89 -6.27 31.50
N GLY A 170 -9.09 -7.14 32.12
CA GLY A 170 -9.59 -8.32 32.85
C GLY A 170 -9.65 -9.64 32.08
N SER A 171 -9.22 -9.70 30.81
CA SER A 171 -9.22 -10.96 30.07
C SER A 171 -8.03 -11.86 30.44
N ARG A 172 -8.31 -13.15 30.69
CA ARG A 172 -7.27 -14.17 30.98
C ARG A 172 -6.32 -14.27 29.78
N ALA A 173 -5.06 -14.61 30.03
CA ALA A 173 -3.98 -14.63 29.02
C ALA A 173 -4.30 -15.39 27.72
N ARG A 174 -5.28 -16.30 27.72
CA ARG A 174 -5.76 -17.04 26.53
C ARG A 174 -6.63 -16.20 25.58
N GLU A 175 -7.37 -15.21 26.08
CA GLU A 175 -8.11 -14.22 25.27
C GLU A 175 -7.21 -13.09 24.74
N ALA A 176 -6.04 -12.87 25.36
CA ALA A 176 -5.06 -11.89 24.88
C ALA A 176 -4.42 -12.27 23.53
N LEU A 177 -4.47 -13.54 23.13
CA LEU A 177 -4.08 -14.02 21.80
C LEU A 177 -5.09 -13.65 20.70
N ALA A 178 -6.33 -13.35 21.07
CA ALA A 178 -7.40 -12.90 20.17
C ALA A 178 -7.69 -11.39 20.27
N ALA A 179 -6.84 -10.63 20.99
CA ALA A 179 -6.99 -9.20 21.16
C ALA A 179 -7.07 -8.48 19.79
N PRO A 180 -8.17 -7.74 19.51
CA PRO A 180 -8.37 -7.16 18.19
C PRO A 180 -7.29 -6.11 17.92
N VAL A 181 -6.56 -6.31 16.82
CA VAL A 181 -5.58 -5.35 16.33
C VAL A 181 -6.34 -4.23 15.63
N MET A 182 -6.20 -3.01 16.14
CA MET A 182 -6.66 -1.80 15.46
C MET A 182 -5.55 -1.25 14.57
N VAL A 183 -5.93 -0.91 13.35
CA VAL A 183 -5.08 -0.31 12.34
C VAL A 183 -5.51 1.15 12.16
N SER A 184 -4.54 2.06 12.15
CA SER A 184 -4.77 3.48 11.92
C SER A 184 -3.77 4.05 10.93
N VAL A 185 -4.17 5.05 10.18
CA VAL A 185 -3.26 5.78 9.28
C VAL A 185 -2.44 6.79 10.08
N THR A 186 -1.17 6.98 9.73
CA THR A 186 -0.35 8.06 10.32
C THR A 186 -0.51 9.35 9.52
N ALA A 187 -0.02 10.48 10.05
CA ALA A 187 0.06 11.73 9.29
C ALA A 187 0.87 11.56 7.98
N LYS A 188 1.98 10.81 8.03
CA LYS A 188 2.80 10.47 6.86
C LYS A 188 2.01 9.63 5.85
N GLY A 189 1.29 8.60 6.31
CA GLY A 189 0.43 7.77 5.47
C GLY A 189 -0.68 8.58 4.82
N GLN A 190 -1.30 9.49 5.57
CA GLN A 190 -2.38 10.35 5.08
C GLN A 190 -1.87 11.34 4.03
N ALA A 191 -0.71 11.93 4.23
CA ALA A 191 -0.06 12.79 3.24
C ALA A 191 0.24 12.02 1.95
N LEU A 192 0.83 10.83 2.07
CA LEU A 192 1.10 9.97 0.91
C LEU A 192 -0.20 9.59 0.17
N TYR A 193 -1.25 9.21 0.90
CA TYR A 193 -2.56 8.92 0.32
C TYR A 193 -3.10 10.11 -0.49
N LYS A 194 -3.06 11.32 0.08
CA LYS A 194 -3.51 12.54 -0.60
C LYS A 194 -2.71 12.85 -1.86
N SER A 195 -1.41 12.56 -1.89
CA SER A 195 -0.56 12.75 -3.07
C SER A 195 -0.84 11.74 -4.18
N VAL A 196 -1.10 10.48 -3.83
CA VAL A 196 -1.32 9.39 -4.81
C VAL A 196 -2.73 9.43 -5.39
N LEU A 197 -3.74 9.77 -4.57
CA LEU A 197 -5.16 9.73 -4.92
C LEU A 197 -5.53 10.45 -6.23
N PRO A 198 -5.11 11.71 -6.50
CA PRO A 198 -5.47 12.39 -7.75
C PRO A 198 -4.91 11.68 -8.99
N VAL A 199 -3.68 11.16 -8.90
CA VAL A 199 -3.06 10.39 -10.00
C VAL A 199 -3.82 9.09 -10.23
N ALA A 200 -4.10 8.36 -9.15
CA ALA A 200 -4.88 7.12 -9.23
C ALA A 200 -6.27 7.37 -9.84
N ARG A 201 -6.99 8.42 -9.40
CA ARG A 201 -8.30 8.81 -9.94
C ARG A 201 -8.23 9.10 -11.43
N LYS A 202 -7.26 9.91 -11.86
CA LYS A 202 -7.06 10.23 -13.29
C LYS A 202 -6.86 8.97 -14.13
N ARG A 203 -5.98 8.06 -13.68
CA ARG A 203 -5.71 6.79 -14.40
C ARG A 203 -6.92 5.87 -14.45
N GLN A 204 -7.72 5.80 -13.39
CA GLN A 204 -8.97 5.03 -13.40
C GLN A 204 -10.02 5.67 -14.31
N ALA A 205 -10.13 6.99 -14.32
CA ALA A 205 -11.03 7.71 -15.23
C ALA A 205 -10.65 7.48 -16.69
N GLU A 206 -9.35 7.56 -17.04
CA GLU A 206 -8.86 7.34 -18.40
C GLU A 206 -9.32 5.99 -18.99
N ILE A 207 -9.24 4.89 -18.23
CA ILE A 207 -9.74 3.58 -18.72
C ILE A 207 -11.27 3.49 -18.73
N LEU A 208 -11.97 4.06 -17.75
CA LEU A 208 -13.44 4.04 -17.74
C LEU A 208 -14.05 4.89 -18.87
N LEU A 209 -13.35 5.93 -19.31
CA LEU A 209 -13.75 6.78 -20.43
C LEU A 209 -13.51 6.15 -21.80
N THR A 210 -12.81 5.02 -21.90
CA THR A 210 -12.75 4.25 -23.17
C THR A 210 -14.05 3.50 -23.44
N LEU A 211 -14.92 3.38 -22.43
CA LEU A 211 -16.25 2.80 -22.53
C LEU A 211 -17.27 3.93 -22.74
N SER A 212 -18.34 3.68 -23.47
CA SER A 212 -19.53 4.54 -23.47
C SER A 212 -20.22 4.52 -22.10
N GLU A 213 -21.17 5.45 -21.88
CA GLU A 213 -21.90 5.51 -20.62
C GLU A 213 -22.74 4.25 -20.36
N SER A 214 -23.39 3.72 -21.40
CA SER A 214 -24.17 2.48 -21.32
C SER A 214 -23.27 1.29 -20.99
N GLU A 215 -22.09 1.19 -21.62
CA GLU A 215 -21.12 0.15 -21.31
C GLU A 215 -20.59 0.24 -19.88
N ARG A 216 -20.32 1.45 -19.36
CA ARG A 216 -19.92 1.65 -17.95
C ARG A 216 -20.98 1.14 -16.98
N LYS A 217 -22.25 1.51 -17.21
CA LYS A 217 -23.39 1.08 -16.38
C LYS A 217 -23.57 -0.44 -16.42
N ALA A 218 -23.55 -1.01 -17.63
CA ALA A 218 -23.66 -2.46 -17.82
C ALA A 218 -22.50 -3.20 -17.14
N PHE A 219 -21.26 -2.75 -17.35
CA PHE A 219 -20.08 -3.37 -16.77
C PHE A 219 -20.11 -3.34 -15.24
N TYR A 220 -20.46 -2.20 -14.64
CA TYR A 220 -20.60 -2.08 -13.18
C TYR A 220 -21.64 -3.07 -12.62
N SER A 221 -22.83 -3.13 -13.22
CA SER A 221 -23.88 -4.07 -12.80
C SER A 221 -23.49 -5.54 -12.99
N ILE A 222 -22.76 -5.87 -14.07
CA ILE A 222 -22.26 -7.23 -14.32
C ILE A 222 -21.23 -7.63 -13.27
N LEU A 223 -20.32 -6.73 -12.88
CA LEU A 223 -19.35 -7.00 -11.83
C LEU A 223 -20.04 -7.32 -10.50
N ASP A 224 -21.04 -6.53 -10.10
CA ASP A 224 -21.80 -6.77 -8.87
C ASP A 224 -22.57 -8.10 -8.93
N LYS A 225 -23.22 -8.40 -10.05
CA LYS A 225 -23.93 -9.67 -10.26
C LYS A 225 -23.01 -10.88 -10.17
N LEU A 226 -21.82 -10.80 -10.77
CA LEU A 226 -20.84 -11.88 -10.72
C LEU A 226 -20.25 -12.03 -9.31
N PHE A 227 -19.99 -10.92 -8.63
CA PHE A 227 -19.48 -10.94 -7.25
C PHE A 227 -20.50 -11.55 -6.28
N ALA A 228 -21.79 -11.26 -6.43
CA ALA A 228 -22.84 -11.87 -5.60
C ALA A 228 -22.91 -13.41 -5.71
N VAL A 229 -22.50 -13.98 -6.85
CA VAL A 229 -22.48 -15.45 -7.07
C VAL A 229 -21.16 -16.07 -6.62
N ALA A 230 -20.03 -15.40 -6.88
CA ALA A 230 -18.69 -15.99 -6.68
C ALA A 230 -17.98 -15.54 -5.40
N GLY A 231 -18.39 -14.42 -4.81
CA GLY A 231 -17.73 -13.76 -3.68
C GLY A 231 -18.28 -14.18 -2.32
N GLY A 232 -18.87 -15.38 -2.19
CA GLY A 232 -19.50 -15.86 -0.97
C GLY A 232 -18.67 -15.62 0.29
N ASP A 233 -19.35 -15.37 1.40
CA ASP A 233 -18.73 -15.15 2.71
C ASP A 233 -17.97 -16.42 3.11
N THR A 234 -16.63 -16.38 3.02
CA THR A 234 -15.76 -17.34 3.70
C THR A 234 -15.79 -17.02 5.20
N GLU A 235 -16.92 -17.28 5.85
CA GLU A 235 -17.07 -17.32 7.31
C GLU A 235 -17.90 -18.55 7.68
N ASP A 236 -17.38 -19.73 7.36
CA ASP A 236 -17.66 -20.96 8.09
C ASP A 236 -16.33 -21.44 8.70
N GLU A 237 -16.41 -21.97 9.93
CA GLU A 237 -15.32 -22.35 10.86
C GLU A 237 -14.82 -21.27 11.83
N VAL A 238 -15.71 -20.85 12.74
CA VAL A 238 -15.33 -20.76 14.17
C VAL A 238 -16.40 -21.48 14.98
N GLU A 239 -16.19 -22.77 15.21
CA GLU A 239 -16.78 -23.53 16.32
C GLU A 239 -15.98 -23.26 17.61
#